data_AF-A0AB36SV42-F1
#
_entry.id   AF-A0AB36SV42-F1
#
_cell.length_a   1.000
_cell.length_b   1.000
_cell.length_c   1.000
_cell.angle_alpha   90.00
_cell.angle_beta   90.00
_cell.angle_gamma   90.00
#
_symmetry.space_group_name_H-M   'P 1'
#
loop_
_entity.id
_entity.type
_entity.pdbx_description
1 polymer ?
#
loop_
_entity_poly.entity_id
_entity_poly.type
_entity_poly.pdbx_seq_one_letter_code
_entity_poly.pdbx_strand_id
1 'polypeptide(L)'
;MTPIIYENVSQVAKRLKVSPSTIKKYYLLIESYNCYAFKRDERERVIFDDYDIGLLQRLVELKSMPQVTLEDACKLLLEEEGLTVQNINMTVITPKSDDLKELLQELKGTVELQQKQLQNQNEQIAQLTNLLESQQKLLTHSDTVEKQQVADRDKAVMTVMRELQEVKQMVAASNEKKWYQFWK
;
A
#
# COMPACT_ATOMS: atom_id res chain seq x y z
N MET A 1 25.09 11.27 -18.68
CA MET A 1 24.70 10.32 -17.61
C MET A 1 25.38 9.01 -17.92
N THR A 2 26.44 8.66 -17.19
CA THR A 2 27.03 7.32 -17.27
C THR A 2 26.05 6.33 -16.65
N PRO A 3 25.77 5.19 -17.30
CA PRO A 3 24.93 4.17 -16.69
C PRO A 3 25.60 3.69 -15.39
N ILE A 4 24.85 3.67 -14.28
CA ILE A 4 25.32 3.09 -13.02
C ILE A 4 25.28 1.57 -13.22
N ILE A 5 26.46 0.96 -13.35
CA ILE A 5 26.61 -0.48 -13.54
C ILE A 5 26.78 -1.10 -12.15
N TYR A 6 25.94 -2.09 -11.83
CA TYR A 6 26.03 -2.84 -10.59
C TYR A 6 26.79 -4.15 -10.82
N GLU A 7 27.79 -4.42 -9.99
CA GLU A 7 28.58 -5.65 -10.03
C GLU A 7 28.29 -6.55 -8.80
N ASN A 8 28.37 -7.87 -9.00
CA ASN A 8 28.25 -8.83 -7.91
C ASN A 8 29.59 -9.12 -7.23
N VAL A 9 29.54 -9.74 -6.04
CA VAL A 9 30.73 -10.15 -5.25
C VAL A 9 31.78 -10.88 -6.08
N SER A 10 31.36 -11.79 -6.97
CA SER A 10 32.28 -12.58 -7.80
C SER A 10 32.98 -11.75 -8.89
N GLN A 11 32.29 -10.74 -9.44
CA GLN A 11 32.84 -9.81 -10.42
C GLN A 11 33.84 -8.85 -9.75
N VAL A 12 33.44 -8.25 -8.61
CA VAL A 12 34.31 -7.37 -7.83
C VAL A 12 35.56 -8.10 -7.33
N ALA A 13 35.44 -9.35 -6.87
CA ALA A 13 36.57 -10.17 -6.46
C ALA A 13 37.58 -10.39 -7.59
N LYS A 14 37.11 -10.65 -8.81
CA LYS A 14 37.97 -10.78 -10.00
C LYS A 14 38.65 -9.45 -10.36
N ARG A 15 37.90 -8.34 -10.29
CA ARG A 15 38.40 -6.99 -10.60
C ARG A 15 39.51 -6.56 -9.63
N LEU A 16 39.31 -6.82 -8.34
CA LEU A 16 40.26 -6.48 -7.27
C LEU A 16 41.35 -7.55 -7.05
N LYS A 17 41.35 -8.64 -7.83
CA LYS A 17 42.29 -9.78 -7.71
C LYS A 17 42.38 -10.36 -6.29
N VAL A 18 41.26 -10.38 -5.58
CA VAL A 18 41.14 -10.95 -4.23
C VAL A 18 40.15 -12.11 -4.21
N SER A 19 40.16 -12.92 -3.15
CA SER A 19 39.20 -14.00 -3.01
C SER A 19 37.78 -13.44 -2.75
N PRO A 20 36.71 -14.08 -3.24
CA PRO A 20 35.33 -13.69 -2.92
C PRO A 20 35.06 -13.65 -1.41
N SER A 21 35.72 -14.53 -0.65
CA SER A 21 35.67 -14.55 0.82
C SER A 21 36.25 -13.29 1.46
N THR A 22 37.27 -12.69 0.84
CA THR A 22 37.88 -11.44 1.30
C THR A 22 36.93 -10.27 1.12
N ILE A 23 36.32 -10.14 -0.06
CA ILE A 23 35.28 -9.12 -0.31
C ILE A 23 34.12 -9.31 0.66
N LYS A 24 33.72 -10.57 0.91
CA LYS A 24 32.68 -10.88 1.88
C LYS A 24 33.00 -10.39 3.28
N LYS A 25 34.22 -10.64 3.73
CA LYS A 25 34.70 -10.16 5.02
C LYS A 25 34.69 -8.64 5.10
N TYR A 26 35.05 -7.96 4.01
CA TYR A 26 35.23 -6.51 3.98
C TYR A 26 33.90 -5.75 4.00
N TYR A 27 32.95 -6.12 3.15
CA TYR A 27 31.64 -5.46 3.16
C TYR A 27 30.90 -5.71 4.48
N LEU A 28 31.01 -6.92 5.07
CA LEU A 28 30.41 -7.22 6.38
C LEU A 28 31.04 -6.39 7.50
N LEU A 29 32.36 -6.16 7.44
CA LEU A 29 33.05 -5.33 8.41
C LEU A 29 32.59 -3.88 8.30
N ILE A 30 32.46 -3.34 7.09
CA ILE A 30 31.93 -2.00 6.86
C ILE A 30 30.48 -1.88 7.37
N GLU A 31 29.61 -2.85 7.06
CA GLU A 31 28.24 -2.90 7.59
C GLU A 31 28.21 -2.97 9.13
N SER A 32 29.17 -3.67 9.75
CA SER A 32 29.24 -3.81 11.21
C SER A 32 29.51 -2.51 11.95
N TYR A 33 30.16 -1.54 11.30
CA TYR A 33 30.37 -0.20 11.86
C TYR A 33 29.14 0.71 11.73
N ASN A 34 28.03 0.19 11.17
CA ASN A 34 26.73 0.85 11.04
C ASN A 34 26.78 2.22 10.32
N CYS A 35 27.86 2.46 9.58
CA CYS A 35 28.16 3.71 8.87
C CYS A 35 27.80 3.65 7.39
N TYR A 36 27.63 2.44 6.84
CA TYR A 36 27.36 2.23 5.43
C TYR A 36 26.63 0.91 5.20
N ALA A 37 25.59 0.91 4.36
CA ALA A 37 24.81 -0.27 4.02
C ALA A 37 24.85 -0.48 2.50
N PHE A 38 25.33 -1.64 2.06
CA PHE A 38 25.42 -1.96 0.64
C PHE A 38 24.05 -2.31 0.06
N LYS A 39 23.85 -1.99 -1.22
CA LYS A 39 22.61 -2.32 -1.93
C LYS A 39 22.47 -3.83 -2.12
N ARG A 40 21.22 -4.30 -2.17
CA ARG A 40 20.87 -5.70 -2.40
C ARG A 40 19.95 -5.84 -3.60
N ASP A 41 20.17 -6.90 -4.36
CA ASP A 41 19.34 -7.35 -5.47
C ASP A 41 18.00 -7.95 -4.96
N GLU A 42 17.06 -8.25 -5.86
CA GLU A 42 15.75 -8.88 -5.57
C GLU A 42 15.88 -10.24 -4.85
N ARG A 43 17.05 -10.88 -4.97
CA ARG A 43 17.40 -12.14 -4.29
C ARG A 43 18.20 -11.94 -2.99
N GLU A 44 18.16 -10.73 -2.42
CA GLU A 44 18.91 -10.31 -1.22
C GLU A 44 20.43 -10.46 -1.31
N ARG A 45 20.99 -10.53 -2.52
CA ARG A 45 22.43 -10.61 -2.75
C ARG A 45 23.01 -9.21 -2.83
N VAL A 46 24.13 -8.98 -2.16
CA VAL A 46 24.83 -7.69 -2.19
C VAL A 46 25.32 -7.36 -3.60
N ILE A 47 25.01 -6.15 -4.05
CA ILE A 47 25.45 -5.56 -5.31
C ILE A 47 26.21 -4.27 -5.03
N PHE A 48 27.26 -4.02 -5.81
CA PHE A 48 28.19 -2.91 -5.61
C PHE A 48 28.09 -1.95 -6.79
N ASP A 49 28.03 -0.66 -6.53
CA ASP A 49 28.24 0.38 -7.54
C ASP A 49 29.74 0.72 -7.72
N ASP A 50 30.06 1.62 -8.65
CA ASP A 50 31.44 2.03 -8.90
C ASP A 50 32.10 2.69 -7.67
N TYR A 51 31.30 3.34 -6.81
CA TYR A 51 31.79 3.94 -5.57
C TYR A 51 32.12 2.86 -4.53
N ASP A 52 31.24 1.87 -4.35
CA ASP A 52 31.45 0.70 -3.50
C ASP A 52 32.72 -0.06 -3.88
N ILE A 53 32.97 -0.21 -5.18
CA ILE A 53 34.18 -0.86 -5.70
C ILE A 53 35.42 -0.05 -5.32
N GLY A 54 35.37 1.28 -5.44
CA GLY A 54 36.43 2.19 -5.01
C GLY A 54 36.72 2.07 -3.51
N LEU A 55 35.66 2.00 -2.70
CA LEU A 55 35.75 1.82 -1.25
C LEU A 55 36.44 0.49 -0.89
N LEU A 56 36.00 -0.61 -1.49
CA LEU A 56 36.59 -1.92 -1.28
C LEU A 56 38.04 -1.99 -1.78
N GLN A 57 38.34 -1.33 -2.90
CA GLN A 57 39.70 -1.24 -3.44
C GLN A 57 40.63 -0.52 -2.46
N ARG A 58 40.19 0.63 -1.94
CA ARG A 58 40.96 1.41 -0.96
C ARG A 58 41.23 0.59 0.30
N LEU A 59 40.26 -0.21 0.76
CA LEU A 59 40.44 -1.10 1.91
C LEU A 59 41.50 -2.20 1.64
N VAL A 60 41.51 -2.76 0.43
CA VAL A 60 42.54 -3.73 0.00
C VAL A 60 43.93 -3.11 -0.02
N GLU A 61 44.05 -1.86 -0.49
CA GLU A 61 45.31 -1.11 -0.50
C GLU A 61 45.83 -0.84 0.91
N LEU A 62 44.96 -0.38 1.81
CA LEU A 62 45.31 -0.14 3.22
C LEU A 62 45.72 -1.42 3.95
N LYS A 63 45.07 -2.56 3.65
CA LYS A 63 45.46 -3.86 4.22
C LYS A 63 46.82 -4.35 3.73
N SER A 64 47.27 -3.89 2.56
CA SER A 64 48.56 -4.26 1.98
C SER A 64 49.74 -3.53 2.64
N MET A 65 49.49 -2.50 3.46
CA MET A 65 50.53 -1.84 4.26
C MET A 65 50.94 -2.74 5.46
N PRO A 66 52.24 -2.86 5.76
CA PRO A 66 52.72 -3.64 6.90
C PRO A 66 52.29 -2.99 8.22
N GLN A 67 51.87 -3.80 9.19
CA GLN A 67 51.46 -3.44 10.57
C GLN A 67 50.04 -2.86 10.77
N VAL A 68 49.15 -2.88 9.78
CA VAL A 68 47.75 -2.40 9.97
C VAL A 68 46.77 -3.59 10.09
N THR A 69 45.99 -3.61 11.17
CA THR A 69 44.88 -4.57 11.35
C THR A 69 43.76 -4.25 10.35
N LEU A 70 42.90 -5.23 10.05
CA LEU A 70 41.84 -4.98 9.06
C LEU A 70 40.86 -3.91 9.57
N GLU A 71 40.64 -3.90 10.88
CA GLU A 71 39.78 -2.98 11.61
C GLU A 71 40.35 -1.55 11.57
N ASP A 72 41.66 -1.38 11.78
CA ASP A 72 42.29 -0.07 11.72
C ASP A 72 42.31 0.49 10.29
N ALA A 73 42.56 -0.37 9.29
CA ALA A 73 42.44 0.01 7.89
C ALA A 73 41.01 0.45 7.54
N CYS A 74 39.99 -0.21 8.10
CA CYS A 74 38.59 0.17 7.89
C CYS A 74 38.27 1.52 8.55
N LYS A 75 38.75 1.77 9.78
CA LYS A 75 38.55 3.05 10.46
C LYS A 75 39.19 4.21 9.71
N LEU A 76 40.43 4.03 9.24
CA LEU A 76 41.14 5.05 8.46
C LEU A 76 40.39 5.39 7.17
N LEU A 77 39.90 4.38 6.46
CA LEU A 77 39.11 4.58 5.25
C LEU A 77 37.79 5.32 5.52
N LEU A 78 37.12 4.98 6.63
CA LEU A 78 35.90 5.64 7.05
C LEU A 78 36.14 7.11 7.45
N GLU A 79 37.28 7.41 8.07
CA GLU A 79 37.74 8.79 8.33
C GLU A 79 38.07 9.54 7.03
N GLU A 80 38.76 8.91 6.08
CA GLU A 80 39.09 9.50 4.76
C GLU A 80 37.84 9.87 3.95
N GLU A 81 36.83 9.00 3.95
CA GLU A 81 35.55 9.23 3.25
C GLU A 81 34.56 10.10 4.04
N GLY A 82 34.95 10.62 5.21
CA GLY A 82 34.09 11.45 6.07
C GLY A 82 32.93 10.70 6.72
N LEU A 83 32.92 9.38 6.66
CA LEU A 83 31.96 8.48 7.30
C LEU A 83 32.42 8.21 8.73
N THR A 84 32.25 9.18 9.64
CA THR A 84 32.63 9.00 11.04
C THR A 84 31.98 7.74 11.61
N VAL A 85 32.80 6.83 12.14
CA VAL A 85 32.33 5.67 12.93
C VAL A 85 31.40 6.23 14.00
N GLN A 86 30.09 6.00 13.85
CA GLN A 86 29.18 6.22 14.95
C GLN A 86 29.54 5.15 15.97
N ASN A 87 30.48 5.47 16.84
CA ASN A 87 30.64 4.76 18.09
C ASN A 87 29.30 4.93 18.79
N ILE A 88 28.45 3.92 18.69
CA ILE A 88 27.17 3.85 19.39
C ILE A 88 27.45 3.56 20.88
N ASN A 89 28.43 4.24 21.48
CA ASN A 89 28.21 4.78 22.80
C ASN A 89 27.13 5.83 22.61
N MET A 90 25.97 5.55 23.16
CA MET A 90 24.80 6.41 23.31
C MET A 90 25.19 7.74 23.99
N THR A 91 25.98 8.56 23.32
CA THR A 91 26.23 9.94 23.65
C THR A 91 25.32 10.66 22.70
N VAL A 92 24.08 10.81 23.16
CA VAL A 92 23.17 11.84 22.69
C VAL A 92 24.05 13.07 22.45
N ILE A 93 24.24 13.45 21.19
CA ILE A 93 24.55 14.84 20.87
C ILE A 93 23.35 15.56 21.46
N THR A 94 23.47 16.04 22.69
CA THR A 94 22.50 16.94 23.26
C THR A 94 22.66 18.20 22.42
N PRO A 95 21.69 18.54 21.54
CA PRO A 95 21.52 19.95 21.24
C PRO A 95 21.25 20.60 22.60
N LYS A 96 21.52 21.89 22.74
CA LYS A 96 21.15 22.65 23.94
C LYS A 96 19.78 22.16 24.41
N SER A 97 19.71 21.67 25.65
CA SER A 97 18.56 20.93 26.20
C SER A 97 17.21 21.63 26.00
N ASP A 98 17.24 22.93 25.71
CA ASP A 98 16.07 23.76 25.49
C ASP A 98 15.54 23.64 24.04
N ASP A 99 16.41 23.62 23.01
CA ASP A 99 16.00 23.50 21.60
C ASP A 99 15.30 22.15 21.32
N LEU A 100 15.79 21.06 21.94
CA LEU A 100 15.22 19.72 21.77
C LEU A 100 13.90 19.55 22.54
N LYS A 101 13.72 20.27 23.65
CA LYS A 101 12.44 20.33 24.39
C LYS A 101 11.38 21.10 23.60
N GLU A 102 11.76 22.20 22.98
CA GLU A 102 10.86 23.03 22.17
C GLU A 102 10.36 22.25 20.94
N LEU A 103 11.27 21.56 20.24
CA LEU A 103 10.93 20.64 19.15
C LEU A 103 10.02 19.48 19.59
N LEU A 104 10.27 18.87 20.75
CA LEU A 104 9.40 17.82 21.30
C LEU A 104 8.02 18.35 21.67
N GLN A 105 7.93 19.57 22.17
CA GLN A 105 6.67 20.21 22.54
C GLN A 105 5.85 20.58 21.29
N GLU A 106 6.50 21.09 20.24
CA GLU A 106 5.88 21.36 18.95
C GLU A 106 5.42 20.08 18.25
N LEU A 107 6.24 19.03 18.28
CA LEU A 107 5.89 17.72 17.76
C LEU A 107 4.68 17.14 18.50
N LYS A 108 4.68 17.23 19.84
CA LYS A 108 3.54 16.79 20.66
C LYS A 108 2.27 17.54 20.30
N GLY A 109 2.33 18.87 20.15
CA GLY A 109 1.19 19.68 19.73
C GLY A 109 0.67 19.30 18.34
N THR A 110 1.58 19.01 17.40
CA THR A 110 1.23 18.56 16.05
C THR A 110 0.56 17.19 16.07
N VAL A 111 1.07 16.26 16.87
CA VAL A 111 0.48 14.91 17.04
C VAL A 111 -0.92 15.01 17.68
N GLU A 112 -1.09 15.83 18.70
CA GLU A 112 -2.40 16.06 19.34
C GLU A 112 -3.42 16.66 18.35
N LEU A 113 -2.98 17.62 17.52
CA LEU A 113 -3.82 18.20 16.48
C LEU A 113 -4.22 17.16 15.43
N GLN A 114 -3.28 16.35 14.96
CA GLN A 114 -3.55 15.26 14.02
C GLN A 114 -4.51 14.22 14.61
N GLN A 115 -4.35 13.89 15.89
CA GLN A 115 -5.22 12.94 16.57
C GLN A 115 -6.65 13.48 16.68
N LYS A 116 -6.81 14.77 16.98
CA LYS A 116 -8.13 15.43 16.99
C LYS A 116 -8.75 15.47 15.60
N GLN A 117 -7.95 15.72 14.56
CA GLN A 117 -8.42 15.71 13.18
C GLN A 117 -8.89 14.31 12.75
N LEU A 118 -8.15 13.26 13.12
CA LEU A 118 -8.53 11.87 12.87
C LEU A 118 -9.83 11.49 13.60
N GLN A 119 -10.01 11.91 14.85
CA GLN A 119 -11.26 11.69 15.59
C GLN A 119 -12.44 12.36 14.89
N ASN A 120 -12.30 13.62 14.49
CA ASN A 120 -13.36 14.34 13.78
C ASN A 120 -13.68 13.69 12.42
N GLN A 121 -12.66 13.22 11.69
CA GLN A 121 -12.86 12.47 10.44
C GLN A 121 -13.63 11.16 10.68
N ASN A 122 -13.28 10.41 11.74
CA ASN A 122 -14.00 9.19 12.10
C ASN A 122 -15.46 9.46 12.46
N GLU A 123 -15.75 10.53 13.19
CA GLU A 123 -17.12 10.94 13.50
C GLU A 123 -17.91 11.31 12.24
N GLN A 124 -17.31 12.06 11.31
CA GLN A 124 -17.93 12.39 10.03
C GLN A 124 -18.21 11.14 9.19
N ILE A 125 -17.26 10.19 9.14
CA ILE A 125 -17.46 8.91 8.45
C ILE A 125 -18.61 8.13 9.08
N ALA A 126 -18.69 8.08 10.41
CA ALA A 126 -19.78 7.41 11.10
C ALA A 126 -21.15 8.04 10.78
N GLN A 127 -21.24 9.38 10.74
CA GLN A 127 -22.47 10.09 10.37
C GLN A 127 -22.88 9.80 8.92
N LEU A 128 -21.93 9.87 7.98
CA LEU A 128 -22.19 9.56 6.56
C LEU A 128 -22.62 8.11 6.37
N THR A 129 -22.01 7.18 7.11
CA THR A 129 -22.35 5.75 7.05
C THR A 129 -23.79 5.52 7.52
N ASN A 130 -24.20 6.12 8.64
CA ASN A 130 -25.57 6.04 9.12
C ASN A 130 -26.57 6.65 8.13
N LEU A 131 -26.23 7.79 7.50
CA LEU A 131 -27.08 8.42 6.50
C LEU A 131 -27.24 7.53 5.26
N LEU A 132 -26.15 6.91 4.79
CA LEU A 132 -26.18 5.98 3.66
C LEU A 132 -27.02 4.73 3.98
N GLU A 133 -26.87 4.17 5.18
CA GLU A 133 -27.68 3.02 5.60
C GLU A 133 -29.18 3.38 5.67
N SER A 134 -29.51 4.57 6.18
CA SER A 134 -30.89 5.08 6.20
C SER A 134 -31.46 5.24 4.79
N GLN A 135 -30.71 5.85 3.88
CA GLN A 135 -31.13 5.99 2.48
C GLN A 135 -31.31 4.63 1.80
N GLN A 136 -30.40 3.68 2.06
CA GLN A 136 -30.51 2.34 1.50
C GLN A 136 -31.76 1.62 1.99
N LYS A 137 -32.11 1.74 3.27
CA LYS A 137 -33.37 1.19 3.83
C LYS A 137 -34.62 1.81 3.20
N LEU A 138 -34.60 3.11 2.91
CA LEU A 138 -35.72 3.78 2.24
C LEU A 138 -35.86 3.31 0.79
N LEU A 139 -34.75 3.20 0.05
CA LEU A 139 -34.76 2.72 -1.34
C LEU A 139 -35.24 1.27 -1.43
N THR A 140 -34.76 0.39 -0.54
CA THR A 140 -35.22 -1.01 -0.54
C THR A 140 -36.70 -1.10 -0.19
N HIS A 141 -37.18 -0.32 0.77
CA HIS A 141 -38.61 -0.28 1.09
C HIS A 141 -39.43 0.23 -0.11
N SER A 142 -39.02 1.32 -0.75
CA SER A 142 -39.69 1.86 -1.93
C SER A 142 -39.75 0.84 -3.07
N ASP A 143 -38.64 0.19 -3.39
CA ASP A 143 -38.57 -0.84 -4.44
C ASP A 143 -39.47 -2.05 -4.13
N THR A 144 -39.55 -2.47 -2.85
CA THR A 144 -40.48 -3.54 -2.45
C THR A 144 -41.95 -3.13 -2.61
N VAL A 145 -42.30 -1.89 -2.26
CA VAL A 145 -43.66 -1.38 -2.41
C VAL A 145 -44.03 -1.24 -3.89
N GLU A 146 -43.12 -0.73 -4.72
CA GLU A 146 -43.35 -0.63 -6.17
C GLU A 146 -43.55 -2.01 -6.80
N LYS A 147 -42.70 -3.00 -6.45
CA LYS A 147 -42.87 -4.38 -6.91
C LYS A 147 -44.21 -4.97 -6.51
N GLN A 148 -44.65 -4.73 -5.28
CA GLN A 148 -45.95 -5.20 -4.80
C GLN A 148 -47.10 -4.52 -5.57
N GLN A 149 -47.03 -3.20 -5.78
CA GLN A 149 -48.05 -2.47 -6.54
C GLN A 149 -48.12 -2.94 -8.00
N VAL A 150 -46.98 -3.22 -8.64
CA VAL A 150 -46.94 -3.77 -10.00
C VAL A 150 -47.59 -5.14 -10.02
N ALA A 151 -47.23 -6.03 -9.08
CA ALA A 151 -47.84 -7.36 -8.98
C ALA A 151 -49.36 -7.32 -8.75
N ASP A 152 -49.84 -6.39 -7.90
CA ASP A 152 -51.26 -6.21 -7.63
C ASP A 152 -52.01 -5.69 -8.87
N ARG A 153 -51.42 -4.74 -9.62
CA ARG A 153 -51.96 -4.26 -10.89
C ARG A 153 -52.03 -5.37 -11.93
N ASP A 154 -50.97 -6.16 -12.08
CA ASP A 154 -50.93 -7.29 -13.02
C ASP A 154 -52.02 -8.32 -12.68
N LYS A 155 -52.22 -8.62 -11.40
CA LYS A 155 -53.31 -9.49 -10.94
C LYS A 155 -54.69 -8.93 -11.26
N ALA A 156 -54.90 -7.63 -11.05
CA ALA A 156 -56.16 -6.98 -11.39
C ALA A 156 -56.43 -7.02 -12.90
N VAL A 157 -55.41 -6.73 -13.72
CA VAL A 157 -55.49 -6.81 -15.19
C VAL A 157 -55.84 -8.23 -15.65
N MET A 158 -55.19 -9.25 -15.10
CA MET A 158 -55.48 -10.66 -15.44
C MET A 158 -56.91 -11.07 -15.04
N THR A 159 -57.41 -10.56 -13.92
CA THR A 159 -58.79 -10.80 -13.48
C THR A 159 -59.79 -10.20 -14.47
N VAL A 160 -59.62 -8.93 -14.83
CA VAL A 160 -60.47 -8.25 -15.82
C VAL A 160 -60.40 -8.92 -17.18
N MET A 161 -59.21 -9.36 -17.62
CA MET A 161 -59.03 -10.05 -18.89
C MET A 161 -59.80 -11.38 -18.92
N ARG A 162 -59.81 -12.12 -17.81
CA ARG A 162 -60.58 -13.35 -17.67
C ARG A 162 -62.09 -13.09 -17.68
N GLU A 163 -62.57 -12.12 -16.92
CA GLU A 163 -63.99 -11.72 -16.90
C GLU A 163 -64.46 -11.30 -18.30
N LEU A 164 -63.65 -10.50 -19.02
CA LEU A 164 -63.95 -10.12 -20.41
C LEU A 164 -64.02 -11.33 -21.35
N GLN A 165 -63.16 -12.33 -21.16
CA GLN A 165 -63.19 -13.56 -21.95
C GLN A 165 -64.47 -14.36 -21.67
N GLU A 166 -64.88 -14.48 -20.40
CA GLU A 166 -66.12 -15.16 -19.99
C GLU A 166 -67.36 -14.43 -20.54
N VAL A 167 -67.40 -13.10 -20.48
CA VAL A 167 -68.49 -12.29 -21.06
C VAL A 167 -68.55 -12.49 -22.59
N LYS A 168 -67.40 -12.45 -23.29
CA LYS A 168 -67.36 -12.71 -24.74
C LYS A 168 -67.93 -14.09 -25.09
N GLN A 169 -67.59 -15.12 -24.31
CA GLN A 169 -68.14 -16.47 -24.51
C GLN A 169 -69.65 -16.51 -24.29
N MET A 170 -70.15 -15.86 -23.25
CA MET A 170 -71.58 -15.79 -22.96
C MET A 170 -72.38 -15.07 -24.06
N VAL A 171 -71.84 -13.97 -24.59
CA VAL A 171 -72.46 -13.22 -25.69
C VAL A 171 -72.47 -14.05 -26.98
N ALA A 172 -71.36 -14.73 -27.31
CA ALA A 172 -71.29 -15.62 -28.47
C ALA A 172 -72.34 -16.75 -28.37
N ALA A 173 -72.40 -17.44 -27.24
CA ALA A 173 -73.37 -18.51 -27.00
C ALA A 173 -74.84 -18.03 -26.99
N SER A 174 -75.09 -16.76 -26.64
CA SER A 174 -76.42 -16.14 -26.69
C SER A 174 -76.84 -15.76 -28.12
N ASN A 175 -75.92 -15.24 -28.93
CA ASN A 175 -76.18 -14.89 -30.34
C ASN A 175 -76.37 -16.13 -31.23
N GLU A 176 -75.65 -17.23 -30.94
CA GLU A 176 -75.83 -18.51 -31.65
C GLU A 176 -77.25 -19.06 -31.52
N LYS A 177 -78.00 -18.72 -30.46
CA LYS A 177 -79.38 -19.20 -30.21
C LYS A 177 -80.49 -18.31 -30.79
N LYS A 178 -80.16 -17.19 -31.44
CA LYS A 178 -81.17 -16.20 -31.89
C LYS A 178 -81.16 -15.91 -33.38
N TRP A 179 -80.07 -16.17 -34.11
CA TRP A 179 -79.99 -15.85 -35.54
C TRP A 179 -81.03 -16.60 -36.40
N TYR A 180 -81.41 -17.83 -36.03
CA TYR A 180 -82.45 -18.61 -36.72
C TYR A 180 -83.89 -18.23 -36.35
N GLN A 181 -84.11 -17.45 -35.28
CA GLN A 181 -85.44 -16.92 -34.94
C GLN A 181 -85.78 -15.61 -35.66
N PHE A 182 -84.77 -14.94 -36.21
CA PHE A 182 -84.93 -13.69 -36.95
C PHE A 182 -85.46 -13.89 -38.38
N TRP A 183 -85.44 -15.12 -38.89
CA TRP A 183 -85.93 -15.51 -40.22
C TRP A 183 -87.23 -16.32 -40.19
N LYS A 184 -87.94 -16.30 -39.06
CA LYS A 184 -89.29 -16.87 -38.90
C LYS A 184 -90.32 -15.77 -39.02
#